data_AF-A0A7S4HS73-F1
#
_entry.id   AF-A0A7S4HS73-F1
#
_cell.length_a   1.000
_cell.length_b   1.000
_cell.length_c   1.000
_cell.angle_alpha   90.00
_cell.angle_beta   90.00
_cell.angle_gamma   90.00
#
_symmetry.space_group_name_H-M   'P 1'
#
loop_
_entity.id
_entity.type
_entity.pdbx_description
1 polymer ?
#
loop_
_entity_poly.entity_id
_entity_poly.type
_entity_poly.pdbx_seq_one_letter_code
_entity_poly.pdbx_strand_id
1 'polypeptide(L)'
;AQEYIASRGFKDRQLRAWGSTNKGTRYHRKLVGNRPEMMPLDAHLFADLKTAVGRHVVVTAGKDKGDGARFKCGTPDELSSTLRRVWTLVPEPHRIIEDVSRIPSTVKKIFEYRGGVVPDEVLRHGRR
;
A
#
# COMPACT_ATOMS: atom_id res chain seq x y z
N ALA A 1 -12.94 6.16 -14.94
CA ALA A 1 -13.27 6.69 -13.59
C ALA A 1 -13.51 8.20 -13.57
N GLN A 2 -12.57 9.05 -14.00
CA GLN A 2 -12.77 10.52 -14.02
C GLN A 2 -13.85 10.97 -15.00
N GLU A 3 -13.96 10.33 -16.17
CA GLU A 3 -15.06 10.56 -17.13
C GLU A 3 -16.42 10.23 -16.54
N TYR A 4 -16.52 9.14 -15.79
CA TYR A 4 -17.74 8.77 -15.07
C TYR A 4 -18.10 9.78 -13.97
N ILE A 5 -17.12 10.27 -13.21
CA ILE A 5 -17.36 11.33 -12.22
C ILE A 5 -17.81 12.63 -12.90
N ALA A 6 -17.27 12.93 -14.08
CA ALA A 6 -17.67 14.07 -14.89
C ALA A 6 -19.08 13.93 -15.44
N SER A 7 -19.48 12.76 -15.94
CA SER A 7 -20.84 12.53 -16.44
C SER A 7 -21.90 12.65 -15.35
N ARG A 8 -21.51 12.52 -14.08
CA ARG A 8 -22.37 12.72 -12.91
C ARG A 8 -22.36 14.15 -12.37
N GLY A 9 -21.67 15.09 -13.02
CA GLY A 9 -21.59 16.50 -12.60
C GLY A 9 -20.72 16.76 -11.36
N PHE A 10 -19.91 15.79 -10.95
CA PHE A 10 -19.08 15.91 -9.74
C PHE A 10 -17.63 16.30 -10.00
N LYS A 11 -17.22 16.48 -11.26
CA LYS A 11 -15.82 16.73 -11.65
C LYS A 11 -15.16 17.85 -10.84
N ASP A 12 -15.88 18.96 -10.67
CA ASP A 12 -15.40 20.18 -10.02
C ASP A 12 -15.80 20.27 -8.54
N ARG A 13 -16.53 19.26 -8.04
CA ARG A 13 -16.94 19.14 -6.63
C ARG A 13 -15.93 18.33 -5.80
N GLN A 14 -14.77 18.02 -6.38
CA GLN A 14 -13.74 17.21 -5.73
C GLN A 14 -12.72 18.08 -5.01
N LEU A 15 -12.38 17.71 -3.78
CA LEU A 15 -11.30 18.36 -3.05
C LEU A 15 -9.94 18.00 -3.68
N ARG A 16 -9.23 19.02 -4.16
CA ARG A 16 -7.94 18.90 -4.86
C ARG A 16 -6.89 19.76 -4.21
N ALA A 17 -5.62 19.40 -4.39
CA ALA A 17 -4.50 20.28 -4.05
C ALA A 17 -4.66 21.61 -4.82
N TRP A 18 -4.67 22.73 -4.10
CA TRP A 18 -4.96 24.05 -4.66
C TRP A 18 -3.72 24.95 -4.69
N GLY A 19 -3.77 26.01 -5.50
CA GLY A 19 -2.69 27.00 -5.60
C GLY A 19 -1.35 26.41 -6.08
N SER A 20 -0.28 26.70 -5.33
CA SER A 20 1.09 26.25 -5.61
C SER A 20 1.44 24.91 -4.95
N THR A 21 0.56 24.33 -4.13
CA THR A 21 0.80 23.04 -3.47
C THR A 21 1.14 21.97 -4.50
N ASN A 22 2.29 21.31 -4.35
CA ASN A 22 2.79 20.27 -5.24
C ASN A 22 3.08 20.72 -6.70
N LYS A 23 3.16 22.03 -6.97
CA LYS A 23 3.54 22.54 -8.30
C LYS A 23 4.90 21.98 -8.71
N GLY A 24 5.03 21.55 -9.96
CA GLY A 24 6.24 20.87 -10.46
C GLY A 24 6.30 19.37 -10.19
N THR A 25 5.30 18.80 -9.51
CA THR A 25 5.18 17.35 -9.30
C THR A 25 3.94 16.78 -9.98
N ARG A 26 3.87 15.45 -10.15
CA ARG A 26 2.68 14.73 -10.66
C ARG A 26 1.41 14.90 -9.80
N TYR A 27 1.55 15.45 -8.59
CA TYR A 27 0.47 15.61 -7.61
C TYR A 27 -0.16 17.01 -7.62
N HIS A 28 0.32 17.93 -8.46
CA HIS A 28 -0.32 19.24 -8.65
C HIS A 28 -1.79 19.07 -9.10
N ARG A 29 -2.73 19.76 -8.44
CA ARG A 29 -4.18 19.72 -8.72
C ARG A 29 -4.83 18.32 -8.69
N LYS A 30 -4.16 17.33 -8.10
CA LYS A 30 -4.73 15.99 -7.87
C LYS A 30 -5.61 15.98 -6.62
N LEU A 31 -6.42 14.93 -6.49
CA LEU A 31 -7.25 14.69 -5.31
C LEU A 31 -6.39 14.59 -4.05
N VAL A 32 -6.88 15.18 -2.96
CA VAL A 32 -6.27 15.03 -1.63
C VAL A 32 -6.83 13.78 -0.94
N GLY A 33 -6.18 13.30 0.12
CA GLY A 33 -6.69 12.19 0.94
C GLY A 33 -6.12 10.80 0.63
N ASN A 34 -5.05 10.70 -0.16
CA ASN A 34 -4.33 9.46 -0.39
C ASN A 34 -2.98 9.52 0.35
N ARG A 35 -3.00 9.28 1.67
CA ARG A 35 -1.83 9.32 2.56
C ARG A 35 -1.36 7.91 2.97
N PRO A 36 -0.91 7.07 2.03
CA PRO A 36 -0.45 5.72 2.35
C PRO A 36 0.69 5.73 3.37
N GLU A 37 1.50 6.79 3.43
CA GLU A 37 2.57 6.98 4.42
C GLU A 37 2.10 6.99 5.88
N MET A 38 0.82 7.31 6.12
CA MET A 38 0.20 7.27 7.45
C MET A 38 -0.47 5.94 7.78
N MET A 39 -0.43 4.98 6.84
CA MET A 39 -1.05 3.67 6.95
C MET A 39 0.04 2.61 6.93
N PRO A 40 0.59 2.17 8.08
CA PRO A 40 1.71 1.23 8.13
C PRO A 40 1.48 -0.07 7.34
N LEU A 41 0.22 -0.52 7.29
CA LEU A 41 -0.20 -1.63 6.44
C LEU A 41 0.06 -1.39 4.96
N ASP A 42 -0.39 -0.24 4.42
CA ASP A 42 -0.24 0.11 3.02
C ASP A 42 1.18 0.58 2.65
N ALA A 43 1.91 1.15 3.61
CA ALA A 43 3.26 1.65 3.43
C ALA A 43 4.30 0.53 3.43
N HIS A 44 4.16 -0.45 4.32
CA HIS A 44 5.21 -1.42 4.62
C HIS A 44 4.69 -2.86 4.77
N LEU A 45 3.76 -3.12 5.70
CA LEU A 45 3.48 -4.49 6.15
C LEU A 45 2.84 -5.39 5.08
N PHE A 46 2.07 -4.83 4.14
CA PHE A 46 1.56 -5.62 3.01
C PHE A 46 2.65 -6.01 2.00
N ALA A 47 3.75 -5.25 1.91
CA ALA A 47 4.90 -5.66 1.09
C ALA A 47 5.60 -6.88 1.72
N ASP A 48 5.73 -6.89 3.05
CA ASP A 48 6.26 -8.02 3.81
C ASP A 48 5.38 -9.26 3.63
N LEU A 49 4.05 -9.10 3.77
CA LEU A 49 3.09 -10.19 3.53
C LEU A 49 3.21 -10.76 2.11
N LYS A 50 3.23 -9.89 1.09
CA LYS A 50 3.31 -10.31 -0.32
C LYS A 50 4.59 -11.11 -0.57
N THR A 51 5.70 -10.67 -0.01
CA THR A 51 7.00 -11.35 -0.10
C THR A 51 6.95 -12.71 0.59
N ALA A 52 6.36 -12.78 1.78
CA ALA A 52 6.19 -14.02 2.53
C ALA A 52 5.29 -15.04 1.80
N VAL A 53 4.16 -14.58 1.23
CA VAL A 53 3.29 -15.42 0.40
C VAL A 53 4.06 -16.02 -0.77
N GLY A 54 4.79 -15.19 -1.53
CA GLY A 54 5.61 -15.67 -2.64
C GLY A 54 6.64 -16.72 -2.19
N ARG A 55 7.34 -16.47 -1.08
CA ARG A 55 8.31 -17.40 -0.51
C ARG A 55 7.68 -18.73 -0.11
N HIS A 56 6.56 -18.72 0.61
CA HIS A 56 5.88 -19.94 1.05
C HIS A 56 5.38 -20.78 -0.12
N VAL A 57 4.84 -20.13 -1.17
CA VAL A 57 4.42 -20.82 -2.40
C VAL A 57 5.60 -21.49 -3.08
N VAL A 58 6.74 -20.80 -3.23
CA VAL A 58 7.95 -21.35 -3.87
C VAL A 58 8.53 -22.51 -3.06
N VAL A 59 8.73 -22.31 -1.74
CA VAL A 59 9.35 -23.32 -0.87
C VAL A 59 8.52 -24.60 -0.80
N THR A 60 7.19 -24.49 -0.87
CA THR A 60 6.29 -25.65 -0.80
C THR A 60 5.87 -26.20 -2.16
N ALA A 61 6.39 -25.66 -3.27
CA ALA A 61 5.98 -26.03 -4.63
C ALA A 61 6.22 -27.51 -4.97
N GLY A 62 7.25 -28.13 -4.37
CA GLY A 62 7.58 -29.54 -4.58
C GLY A 62 6.69 -30.54 -3.81
N LYS A 63 5.82 -30.07 -2.91
CA LYS A 63 4.87 -30.92 -2.20
C LYS A 63 3.71 -31.31 -3.10
N ASP A 64 2.99 -32.39 -2.78
CA ASP A 64 1.79 -32.76 -3.51
C ASP A 64 0.72 -31.66 -3.46
N LYS A 65 -0.11 -31.55 -4.51
CA LYS A 65 -1.17 -30.54 -4.58
C LYS A 65 -2.24 -30.71 -3.49
N GLY A 66 -2.41 -31.94 -3.00
CA GLY A 66 -3.31 -32.29 -1.91
C GLY A 66 -2.68 -32.19 -0.52
N ASP A 67 -1.37 -31.94 -0.42
CA ASP A 67 -0.70 -31.76 0.88
C ASP A 67 -1.18 -30.44 1.51
N GLY A 68 -1.78 -30.50 2.69
CA GLY A 68 -2.23 -29.32 3.44
C GLY A 68 -1.09 -28.36 3.81
N ALA A 69 0.14 -28.84 3.87
CA ALA A 69 1.32 -28.01 4.07
C ALA A 69 1.68 -27.18 2.82
N ARG A 70 1.19 -27.53 1.63
CA ARG A 70 1.45 -26.77 0.40
C ARG A 70 0.66 -25.47 0.37
N PHE A 71 1.35 -24.38 0.02
CA PHE A 71 0.73 -23.09 -0.26
C PHE A 71 0.46 -22.95 -1.75
N LYS A 72 -0.68 -22.34 -2.09
CA LYS A 72 -1.19 -22.27 -3.46
C LYS A 72 -1.85 -20.92 -3.73
N CYS A 73 -1.76 -20.48 -4.98
CA CYS A 73 -2.39 -19.23 -5.45
C CYS A 73 -3.04 -19.42 -6.82
N GLY A 74 -3.42 -20.65 -7.19
CA GLY A 74 -3.99 -20.96 -8.51
C GLY A 74 -5.45 -20.51 -8.66
N THR A 75 -6.18 -20.42 -7.55
CA THR A 75 -7.56 -19.91 -7.50
C THR A 75 -7.72 -18.83 -6.43
N PRO A 76 -8.78 -18.01 -6.49
CA PRO A 76 -9.09 -17.04 -5.44
C PRO A 76 -9.21 -17.67 -4.04
N ASP A 77 -9.80 -18.86 -3.93
CA ASP A 77 -9.95 -19.57 -2.65
C ASP A 77 -8.60 -20.06 -2.12
N GLU A 78 -7.74 -20.59 -3.01
CA GLU A 78 -6.38 -20.98 -2.65
C GLU A 78 -5.54 -19.78 -2.19
N LEU A 79 -5.63 -18.66 -2.92
CA LEU A 79 -4.97 -17.42 -2.54
C LEU A 79 -5.48 -16.90 -1.20
N SER A 80 -6.80 -16.91 -0.95
CA SER A 80 -7.39 -16.50 0.31
C SER A 80 -6.90 -17.35 1.48
N SER A 81 -6.87 -18.67 1.31
CA SER A 81 -6.32 -19.62 2.29
C SER A 81 -4.84 -19.34 2.57
N THR A 82 -4.04 -19.18 1.52
CA THR A 82 -2.61 -18.84 1.64
C THR A 82 -2.41 -17.52 2.38
N LEU A 83 -3.13 -16.45 2.02
CA LEU A 83 -3.04 -15.16 2.69
C LEU A 83 -3.33 -15.28 4.18
N ARG A 84 -4.42 -15.97 4.57
CA ARG A 84 -4.77 -16.18 5.98
C ARG A 84 -3.70 -16.94 6.76
N ARG A 85 -3.16 -18.00 6.16
CA ARG A 85 -2.10 -18.82 6.78
C ARG A 85 -0.79 -18.07 6.94
N VAL A 86 -0.44 -17.21 5.98
CA VAL A 86 0.79 -16.39 6.09
C VAL A 86 0.59 -15.22 7.04
N TRP A 87 -0.63 -14.65 7.13
CA TRP A 87 -0.95 -13.55 8.05
C TRP A 87 -0.73 -13.91 9.53
N THR A 88 -0.79 -15.18 9.89
CA THR A 88 -0.48 -15.64 11.26
C THR A 88 1.02 -15.77 11.53
N LEU A 89 1.86 -15.63 10.50
CA LEU A 89 3.33 -15.76 10.57
C LEU A 89 4.02 -14.42 10.32
N VAL A 90 3.46 -13.60 9.43
CA VAL A 90 4.02 -12.32 8.97
C VAL A 90 2.89 -11.28 8.89
N PRO A 91 3.12 -10.03 9.32
CA PRO A 91 4.37 -9.51 9.88
C PRO A 91 4.66 -10.00 11.30
N GLU A 92 5.95 -10.14 11.63
CA GLU A 92 6.38 -10.43 12.99
C GLU A 92 6.05 -9.24 13.94
N PRO A 93 5.78 -9.48 15.23
CA PRO A 93 5.39 -8.43 16.16
C PRO A 93 6.34 -7.22 16.20
N HIS A 94 7.66 -7.46 16.12
CA HIS A 94 8.66 -6.39 16.13
C HIS A 94 8.56 -5.48 14.90
N ARG A 95 8.26 -6.03 13.71
CA ARG A 95 8.04 -5.26 12.48
C ARG A 95 6.81 -4.37 12.59
N ILE A 96 5.72 -4.87 13.20
CA ILE A 96 4.50 -4.09 13.44
C ILE A 96 4.84 -2.87 14.32
N ILE A 97 5.55 -3.10 15.43
CA ILE A 97 5.95 -2.02 16.35
C ILE A 97 6.84 -1.02 15.63
N GLU A 98 7.84 -1.49 14.88
CA GLU A 98 8.77 -0.63 14.16
C GLU A 98 8.03 0.29 13.17
N ASP A 99 7.15 -0.26 12.33
CA ASP A 99 6.45 0.52 11.30
C ASP A 99 5.40 1.46 11.89
N VAL A 100 4.72 1.07 12.98
CA VAL A 100 3.83 1.99 13.73
C VAL A 100 4.63 3.10 14.40
N SER A 101 5.82 2.80 14.93
CA SER A 101 6.68 3.79 15.60
C SER A 101 7.26 4.83 14.64
N ARG A 102 7.17 4.61 13.32
CA ARG A 102 7.56 5.61 12.31
C ARG A 102 6.55 6.75 12.17
N ILE A 103 5.29 6.55 12.57
CA ILE A 103 4.19 7.52 12.39
C ILE A 103 4.55 8.93 12.89
N PRO A 104 5.09 9.14 14.11
CA PRO A 104 5.44 10.48 14.58
C PRO A 104 6.46 11.19 13.68
N SER A 105 7.46 10.45 13.17
CA SER A 105 8.45 10.99 12.24
C SER A 105 7.83 11.37 10.90
N THR A 106 6.89 10.55 10.39
CA THR A 106 6.12 10.84 9.17
C THR A 106 5.27 12.09 9.33
N VAL A 107 4.57 12.23 10.46
CA VAL A 107 3.77 13.44 10.77
C VAL A 107 4.65 14.68 10.80
N LYS A 108 5.82 14.61 11.44
CA LYS A 108 6.78 15.73 11.47
C LYS A 108 7.18 16.17 10.06
N LYS A 109 7.53 15.22 9.17
CA LYS A 109 7.84 15.52 7.77
C LYS A 109 6.65 16.14 7.04
N ILE A 110 5.43 15.63 7.24
CA ILE A 110 4.22 16.22 6.65
C ILE A 110 4.08 17.69 7.06
N PHE A 111 4.35 18.03 8.31
CA PHE A 111 4.34 19.43 8.78
C PHE A 111 5.46 20.26 8.14
N GLU A 112 6.69 19.76 8.12
CA GLU A 112 7.86 20.43 7.51
C GLU A 112 7.60 20.77 6.03
N TYR A 113 7.00 19.85 5.29
CA TYR A 113 6.64 20.02 3.88
C TYR A 113 5.25 20.62 3.66
N ARG A 114 4.58 21.11 4.72
CA ARG A 114 3.27 21.77 4.68
C ARG A 114 2.20 20.94 3.94
N GLY A 115 2.22 19.63 4.13
CA GLY A 115 1.33 18.68 3.45
C GLY A 115 1.63 18.46 1.97
N GLY A 116 2.75 18.99 1.48
CA GLY A 116 3.26 18.75 0.13
C GLY A 116 4.03 17.44 0.02
N VAL A 117 4.44 17.13 -1.21
CA VAL A 117 5.33 16.00 -1.51
C VAL A 117 6.67 16.21 -0.84
N VAL A 118 7.13 15.19 -0.11
CA VAL A 118 8.50 15.11 0.40
C VAL A 118 9.42 14.72 -0.76
N PRO A 119 10.44 15.54 -1.11
CA PRO A 119 11.46 15.18 -2.10
C PRO A 119 12.13 13.86 -1.73
N ASP A 120 12.54 13.07 -2.72
CA ASP A 120 13.25 11.79 -2.59
C ASP A 120 12.47 10.63 -1.92
N GLU A 121 11.34 10.90 -1.27
CA GLU A 121 10.42 9.89 -0.70
C GLU A 121 9.18 9.68 -1.58
N VAL A 122 9.28 9.90 -2.89
CA VAL A 122 8.19 9.59 -3.82
C VAL A 122 8.10 8.07 -3.99
N LEU A 123 7.49 7.41 -3.00
CA LEU A 123 7.37 5.95 -2.85
C LEU A 123 6.68 5.24 -4.04
N ARG A 124 6.08 5.99 -4.97
CA ARG A 124 5.28 5.43 -6.08
C ARG A 124 5.69 6.04 -7.42
N HIS A 125 6.54 5.33 -8.15
CA HIS A 125 6.78 5.55 -9.58
C HIS A 125 5.53 5.29 -10.45
N GLY A 126 4.44 4.76 -9.87
CA GLY A 126 3.17 4.60 -10.58
C GLY A 126 3.21 3.58 -11.71
N ARG A 127 4.20 2.68 -11.76
CA ARG A 127 4.07 1.42 -12.49
C ARG A 127 3.07 0.54 -11.71
N ARG A 128 1.79 0.73 -12.02
CA ARG A 128 0.78 -0.32 -11.93
C ARG A 128 0.72 -1.02 -13.27
#